data_AF-A0A382D3F2-F1
#
_entry.id   AF-A0A382D3F2-F1
#
_cell.length_a   1.000
_cell.length_b   1.000
_cell.length_c   1.000
_cell.angle_alpha   90.00
_cell.angle_beta   90.00
_cell.angle_gamma   90.00
#
_symmetry.space_group_name_H-M   'P 1'
#
loop_
_entity.id
_entity.type
_entity.pdbx_description
1 polymer ?
#
loop_
_entity_poly.entity_id
_entity_poly.type
_entity_poly.pdbx_seq_one_letter_code
_entity_poly.pdbx_strand_id
1 'polypeptide(L)'
;MPLPHLLQSLIGAKPPDRLRTGAEPPDRFASLGVYGFAKRELPILAALVTEDPLLLIGRSGTGKTYLLNSISEALGLEHRHYNASLISFDDLVGFPYPDDAKESVRFLQTPATIWGAESVLVDEISRCKPEHQNRLFSLVHERRIQGIALDTLRYRWAAMNPCTSDQGEGEEYLGSEPLDPALADRFSVIVDVGDWDELSTADRKRISNPAGEGLISNDGGALKKALAVWRQKFETKLESCAPKILDYACAVVTALGDGGIRISPRRSRLLTRTLLAAGIIDGGFKDKSFHAVLEASLPHRTWGDPPDTDKVLAAHRLAWDAAMLSGDEQWVHRFHLEHSLARKVRLLRDDCPGSDTGTLAVEQLLASEPKERAAAFALATYPAAIAGKLPIGAEGVNDLGRLAAKILSVDGEIEWQERLALEKTVAPEYTRIATVLKRLKGARLERARQLFYWCLIEKISVEIPKKFESDFNASVRAAGKR
;
A
#
# COMPACT_ATOMS: atom_id res chain seq x y z
N MET A 1 70.12 -9.32 5.61
CA MET A 1 69.11 -10.40 5.56
C MET A 1 67.75 -9.79 5.86
N PRO A 2 66.87 -9.60 4.86
CA PRO A 2 65.50 -9.14 5.09
C PRO A 2 64.52 -10.33 5.17
N LEU A 3 63.60 -10.24 6.14
CA LEU A 3 62.42 -11.08 6.36
C LEU A 3 61.20 -10.43 5.64
N PRO A 4 60.09 -11.15 5.39
CA PRO A 4 59.55 -11.35 4.05
C PRO A 4 58.33 -10.49 3.68
N HIS A 5 58.16 -10.33 2.36
CA HIS A 5 56.95 -9.88 1.67
C HIS A 5 55.73 -10.72 2.07
N LEU A 6 54.78 -10.17 2.84
CA LEU A 6 53.39 -10.66 2.87
C LEU A 6 52.41 -9.72 3.60
N LEU A 7 52.57 -8.40 3.46
CA LEU A 7 51.64 -7.42 4.07
C LEU A 7 51.49 -6.14 3.24
N GLN A 8 51.45 -6.27 1.90
CA GLN A 8 51.26 -5.11 1.00
C GLN A 8 50.42 -5.43 -0.25
N SER A 9 49.39 -6.28 -0.13
CA SER A 9 48.49 -6.62 -1.24
C SER A 9 46.99 -6.54 -0.90
N LEU A 10 46.58 -5.76 0.11
CA LEU A 10 45.17 -5.62 0.51
C LEU A 10 44.63 -4.19 0.52
N ILE A 11 45.30 -3.25 -0.16
CA ILE A 11 44.77 -1.89 -0.39
C ILE A 11 44.96 -1.58 -1.88
N GLY A 12 44.01 -2.03 -2.69
CA GLY A 12 44.08 -1.85 -4.14
C GLY A 12 43.12 -2.70 -4.97
N ALA A 13 41.97 -3.10 -4.43
CA ALA A 13 40.91 -3.70 -5.23
C ALA A 13 39.85 -2.62 -5.51
N LYS A 14 39.98 -1.97 -6.66
CA LYS A 14 38.92 -1.15 -7.25
C LYS A 14 37.67 -2.04 -7.35
N PRO A 15 36.50 -1.65 -6.82
CA PRO A 15 35.30 -2.47 -6.96
C PRO A 15 35.04 -2.72 -8.45
N PRO A 16 34.60 -3.94 -8.83
CA PRO A 16 34.33 -4.22 -10.23
C PRO A 16 33.28 -3.23 -10.71
N ASP A 17 33.60 -2.57 -11.81
CA ASP A 17 32.74 -1.66 -12.52
C ASP A 17 31.44 -2.41 -12.81
N ARG A 18 30.42 -2.19 -11.97
CA ARG A 18 29.06 -2.66 -12.24
C ARG A 18 28.63 -1.85 -13.44
N LEU A 19 28.90 -2.41 -14.61
CA LEU A 19 28.28 -2.05 -15.87
C LEU A 19 26.82 -1.68 -15.57
N ARG A 20 26.52 -0.41 -15.79
CA ARG A 20 25.17 0.15 -15.76
C ARG A 20 24.36 -0.55 -16.85
N THR A 21 23.88 -1.75 -16.57
CA THR A 21 22.85 -2.43 -17.36
C THR A 21 21.55 -2.37 -16.57
N GLY A 22 21.09 -1.14 -16.39
CA GLY A 22 19.73 -0.81 -16.01
C GLY A 22 19.36 0.39 -16.85
N ALA A 23 19.26 0.21 -18.17
CA ALA A 23 18.54 1.17 -18.96
C ALA A 23 17.14 1.24 -18.35
N GLU A 24 16.75 2.41 -17.83
CA GLU A 24 15.35 2.63 -17.47
C GLU A 24 14.50 2.18 -18.65
N PRO A 25 13.37 1.48 -18.39
CA PRO A 25 12.49 1.07 -19.47
C PRO A 25 12.21 2.30 -20.34
N PRO A 26 12.27 2.17 -21.68
CA PRO A 26 12.10 3.32 -22.55
C PRO A 26 10.75 3.98 -22.25
N ASP A 27 10.76 5.28 -21.96
CA ASP A 27 9.54 6.08 -21.78
C ASP A 27 8.76 6.03 -23.10
N ARG A 28 7.69 5.25 -23.14
CA ARG A 28 6.83 5.05 -24.32
C ARG A 28 6.01 6.29 -24.59
N PHE A 29 5.65 7.05 -23.55
CA PHE A 29 4.97 8.32 -23.74
C PHE A 29 5.88 9.37 -24.38
N ALA A 30 7.20 9.31 -24.13
CA ALA A 30 8.15 10.17 -24.84
C ALA A 30 8.14 9.92 -26.37
N SER A 31 7.86 8.69 -26.83
CA SER A 31 7.68 8.43 -28.28
C SER A 31 6.41 9.01 -28.88
N LEU A 32 5.45 9.40 -28.04
CA LEU A 32 4.25 10.16 -28.40
C LEU A 32 4.43 11.67 -28.26
N GLY A 33 5.65 12.14 -27.96
CA GLY A 33 5.91 13.56 -27.69
C GLY A 33 5.47 14.01 -26.30
N VAL A 34 5.10 13.07 -25.41
CA VAL A 34 4.64 13.37 -24.06
C VAL A 34 5.77 13.10 -23.06
N TYR A 35 6.24 14.15 -22.38
CA TYR A 35 7.43 14.08 -21.52
C TYR A 35 7.08 14.31 -20.04
N GLY A 36 7.91 13.77 -19.14
CA GLY A 36 7.75 13.94 -17.69
C GLY A 36 6.91 12.87 -17.01
N PHE A 37 6.39 11.89 -17.75
CA PHE A 37 5.50 10.84 -17.21
C PHE A 37 6.21 9.53 -16.89
N ALA A 38 7.51 9.37 -17.19
CA ALA A 38 8.26 8.13 -16.98
C ALA A 38 8.06 7.49 -15.60
N LYS A 39 8.10 8.29 -14.51
CA LYS A 39 7.90 7.79 -13.13
C LYS A 39 6.50 7.27 -12.86
N ARG A 40 5.51 7.71 -13.64
CA ARG A 40 4.08 7.39 -13.51
C ARG A 40 3.56 6.54 -14.67
N GLU A 41 4.44 6.15 -15.60
CA GLU A 41 4.07 5.46 -16.83
C GLU A 41 3.38 4.12 -16.53
N LEU A 42 3.96 3.33 -15.63
CA LEU A 42 3.49 1.97 -15.36
C LEU A 42 2.04 1.92 -14.84
N PRO A 43 1.61 2.70 -13.83
CA PRO A 43 0.20 2.77 -13.44
C PRO A 43 -0.74 3.17 -14.59
N ILE A 44 -0.34 4.11 -15.44
CA ILE A 44 -1.15 4.57 -16.57
C ILE A 44 -1.30 3.44 -17.60
N LEU A 45 -0.19 2.79 -17.98
CA LEU A 45 -0.22 1.62 -18.87
C LEU A 45 -1.04 0.48 -18.28
N ALA A 46 -0.96 0.25 -16.96
CA ALA A 46 -1.78 -0.74 -16.28
C ALA A 46 -3.28 -0.42 -16.41
N ALA A 47 -3.69 0.85 -16.26
CA ALA A 47 -5.07 1.28 -16.50
C ALA A 47 -5.52 1.05 -17.96
N LEU A 48 -4.62 1.24 -18.93
CA LEU A 48 -4.91 0.95 -20.34
C LEU A 48 -5.06 -0.56 -20.61
N VAL A 49 -4.29 -1.40 -19.91
CA VAL A 49 -4.41 -2.87 -20.01
C VAL A 49 -5.70 -3.35 -19.38
N THR A 50 -6.03 -2.89 -18.17
CA THR A 50 -7.25 -3.30 -17.46
C THR A 50 -8.52 -2.69 -18.04
N GLU A 51 -8.37 -1.61 -18.83
CA GLU A 51 -9.42 -0.67 -19.22
C GLU A 51 -10.13 0.01 -18.05
N ASP A 52 -9.67 -0.15 -16.81
CA ASP A 52 -10.31 0.44 -15.63
C ASP A 52 -10.17 1.98 -15.63
N PRO A 53 -11.04 2.73 -14.93
CA PRO A 53 -11.05 4.18 -15.04
C PRO A 53 -9.77 4.81 -14.47
N LEU A 54 -9.25 5.81 -15.19
CA LEU A 54 -8.02 6.55 -14.87
C LEU A 54 -8.35 8.01 -14.55
N LEU A 55 -7.79 8.52 -13.46
CA LEU A 55 -7.86 9.94 -13.09
C LEU A 55 -6.45 10.53 -13.02
N LEU A 56 -6.24 11.64 -13.71
CA LEU A 56 -5.01 12.43 -13.60
C LEU A 56 -5.26 13.66 -12.71
N ILE A 57 -4.43 13.84 -11.69
CA ILE A 57 -4.44 15.01 -10.81
C ILE A 57 -3.16 15.78 -11.08
N GLY A 58 -3.24 17.10 -11.24
CA GLY A 58 -2.07 17.93 -11.44
C GLY A 58 -2.46 19.36 -11.79
N ARG A 59 -1.55 20.31 -11.62
CA ARG A 59 -1.84 21.73 -11.88
C ARG A 59 -2.22 21.99 -13.33
N SER A 60 -2.87 23.13 -13.60
CA SER A 60 -3.16 23.56 -14.97
C SER A 60 -1.86 23.63 -15.79
N GLY A 61 -1.89 23.17 -17.04
CA GLY A 61 -0.72 23.21 -17.92
C GLY A 61 0.30 22.07 -17.77
N THR A 62 0.08 21.11 -16.86
CA THR A 62 0.96 19.93 -16.66
C THR A 62 0.87 18.84 -17.74
N GLY A 63 0.11 19.06 -18.82
CA GLY A 63 0.02 18.11 -19.94
C GLY A 63 -0.93 16.91 -19.74
N LYS A 64 -1.82 16.92 -18.74
CA LYS A 64 -2.82 15.86 -18.48
C LYS A 64 -3.68 15.55 -19.71
N THR A 65 -4.34 16.58 -20.24
CA THR A 65 -5.22 16.49 -21.41
C THR A 65 -4.44 16.10 -22.66
N TYR A 66 -3.23 16.65 -22.81
CA TYR A 66 -2.32 16.32 -23.92
C TYR A 66 -1.96 14.84 -23.91
N LEU A 67 -1.51 14.29 -22.77
CA LEU A 67 -1.21 12.85 -22.63
C LEU A 67 -2.38 11.96 -23.08
N LEU A 68 -3.58 12.23 -22.59
CA LEU A 68 -4.75 11.38 -22.84
C LEU A 68 -5.20 11.47 -24.30
N ASN A 69 -5.16 12.67 -24.90
CA ASN A 69 -5.41 12.85 -26.33
C ASN A 69 -4.37 12.11 -27.17
N SER A 70 -3.07 12.24 -26.84
CA SER A 70 -1.96 11.56 -27.52
C SER A 70 -2.08 10.04 -27.45
N ILE A 71 -2.48 9.49 -26.29
CA ILE A 71 -2.76 8.05 -26.16
C ILE A 71 -3.93 7.67 -27.09
N SER A 72 -5.00 8.46 -27.12
CA SER A 72 -6.15 8.16 -27.96
C SER A 72 -5.81 8.14 -29.45
N GLU A 73 -5.03 9.12 -29.91
CA GLU A 73 -4.51 9.20 -31.29
C GLU A 73 -3.64 7.99 -31.62
N ALA A 74 -2.70 7.63 -30.75
CA ALA A 74 -1.79 6.50 -30.94
C ALA A 74 -2.52 5.15 -31.03
N LEU A 75 -3.65 5.03 -30.33
CA LEU A 75 -4.50 3.84 -30.35
C LEU A 75 -5.51 3.86 -31.52
N GLY A 76 -5.73 5.02 -32.13
CA GLY A 76 -6.70 5.24 -33.20
C GLY A 76 -8.12 5.02 -32.71
N LEU A 77 -8.46 5.56 -31.54
CA LEU A 77 -9.77 5.39 -30.91
C LEU A 77 -10.76 6.47 -31.34
N GLU A 78 -12.04 6.10 -31.37
CA GLU A 78 -13.14 7.06 -31.39
C GLU A 78 -13.22 7.81 -30.05
N HIS A 79 -12.53 8.94 -29.97
CA HIS A 79 -12.36 9.74 -28.75
C HIS A 79 -13.44 10.80 -28.60
N ARG A 80 -13.94 11.03 -27.38
CA ARG A 80 -14.64 12.27 -27.03
C ARG A 80 -13.98 12.93 -25.84
N HIS A 81 -13.74 14.22 -25.97
CA HIS A 81 -13.20 15.08 -24.93
C HIS A 81 -14.27 16.08 -24.49
N TYR A 82 -14.61 16.05 -23.21
CA TYR A 82 -15.60 16.91 -22.59
C TYR A 82 -14.97 17.70 -21.45
N ASN A 83 -15.25 19.00 -21.40
CA ASN A 83 -15.00 19.79 -20.20
C ASN A 83 -16.20 19.67 -19.26
N ALA A 84 -15.99 19.09 -18.07
CA ALA A 84 -17.04 18.82 -17.08
C ALA A 84 -17.75 20.08 -16.57
N SER A 85 -17.08 21.23 -16.58
CA SER A 85 -17.65 22.51 -16.13
C SER A 85 -18.60 23.15 -17.16
N LEU A 86 -18.46 22.78 -18.43
CA LEU A 86 -19.20 23.37 -19.54
C LEU A 86 -20.25 22.43 -20.13
N ILE A 87 -20.07 21.11 -20.00
CA ILE A 87 -20.92 20.12 -20.67
C ILE A 87 -22.36 20.12 -20.13
N SER A 88 -23.33 20.27 -21.04
CA SER A 88 -24.73 20.00 -20.73
C SER A 88 -25.04 18.51 -20.96
N PHE A 89 -26.12 18.03 -20.33
CA PHE A 89 -26.52 16.64 -20.48
C PHE A 89 -26.96 16.32 -21.93
N ASP A 90 -27.59 17.28 -22.60
CA ASP A 90 -28.04 17.15 -23.98
C ASP A 90 -26.86 17.10 -24.97
N ASP A 91 -25.73 17.76 -24.66
CA ASP A 91 -24.51 17.65 -25.46
C ASP A 91 -23.90 16.24 -25.39
N LEU A 92 -24.07 15.57 -24.24
CA LEU A 92 -23.55 14.22 -24.02
C LEU A 92 -24.42 13.17 -24.72
N VAL A 93 -25.75 13.25 -24.58
CA VAL A 93 -26.70 12.23 -25.05
C VAL A 93 -27.32 12.54 -26.41
N GLY A 94 -27.41 13.80 -26.78
CA GLY A 94 -28.15 14.28 -27.94
C GLY A 94 -29.52 14.84 -27.56
N PHE A 95 -30.18 15.46 -28.52
CA PHE A 95 -31.45 16.16 -28.29
C PHE A 95 -32.64 15.22 -28.50
N PRO A 96 -33.61 15.15 -27.57
CA PRO A 96 -34.79 14.32 -27.75
C PRO A 96 -35.64 14.86 -28.91
N TYR A 97 -35.94 13.99 -29.86
CA TYR A 97 -36.72 14.28 -31.05
C TYR A 97 -37.80 13.21 -31.21
N PRO A 98 -39.09 13.58 -31.26
CA PRO A 98 -40.14 12.61 -31.52
C PRO A 98 -39.92 11.98 -32.89
N ASP A 99 -40.05 10.66 -32.96
CA ASP A 99 -40.01 9.95 -34.24
C ASP A 99 -41.12 10.46 -35.17
N ASP A 100 -41.00 10.23 -36.48
CA ASP A 100 -41.91 10.79 -37.48
C ASP A 100 -43.37 10.34 -37.26
N ALA A 101 -43.56 9.16 -36.66
CA ALA A 101 -44.86 8.62 -36.22
C ALA A 101 -45.36 9.17 -34.86
N LYS A 102 -44.52 9.90 -34.11
CA LYS A 102 -44.74 10.39 -32.73
C LYS A 102 -45.03 9.32 -31.67
N GLU A 103 -44.72 8.06 -31.98
CA GLU A 103 -44.93 6.91 -31.08
C GLU A 103 -43.75 6.66 -30.14
N SER A 104 -42.56 7.19 -30.48
CA SER A 104 -41.35 7.06 -29.67
C SER A 104 -40.50 8.34 -29.71
N VAL A 105 -39.59 8.49 -28.73
CA VAL A 105 -38.60 9.57 -28.71
C VAL A 105 -37.25 8.97 -29.07
N ARG A 106 -36.58 9.54 -30.08
CA ARG A 106 -35.20 9.23 -30.44
C ARG A 106 -34.28 10.39 -30.06
N PHE A 107 -33.00 10.13 -29.82
CA PHE A 107 -32.03 11.20 -29.59
C PHE A 107 -31.32 11.54 -30.90
N LEU A 108 -31.32 12.82 -31.27
CA LEU A 108 -30.52 13.33 -32.39
C LEU A 108 -29.07 13.39 -31.95
N GLN A 109 -28.28 12.48 -32.50
CA GLN A 109 -26.85 12.35 -32.22
C GLN A 109 -26.07 13.39 -33.02
N THR A 110 -25.05 13.98 -32.39
CA THR A 110 -24.02 14.79 -33.03
C THR A 110 -22.68 14.07 -32.93
N PRO A 111 -21.65 14.45 -33.71
CA PRO A 111 -20.30 13.89 -33.55
C PRO A 111 -19.73 14.03 -32.13
N ALA A 112 -20.23 15.01 -31.34
CA ALA A 112 -19.83 15.20 -29.96
C ALA A 112 -20.55 14.27 -28.97
N THR A 113 -21.65 13.62 -29.36
CA THR A 113 -22.39 12.72 -28.45
C THR A 113 -21.58 11.47 -28.10
N ILE A 114 -21.91 10.90 -26.95
CA ILE A 114 -21.18 9.77 -26.35
C ILE A 114 -21.34 8.46 -27.12
N TRP A 115 -22.33 8.37 -27.99
CA TRP A 115 -22.65 7.16 -28.72
C TRP A 115 -21.53 6.79 -29.70
N GLY A 116 -21.13 5.52 -29.71
CA GLY A 116 -20.03 5.01 -30.53
C GLY A 116 -18.63 5.37 -30.03
N ALA A 117 -18.49 6.02 -28.86
CA ALA A 117 -17.19 6.31 -28.27
C ALA A 117 -16.45 5.03 -27.90
N GLU A 118 -15.15 4.99 -28.17
CA GLU A 118 -14.24 3.98 -27.61
C GLU A 118 -13.47 4.52 -26.40
N SER A 119 -13.27 5.83 -26.34
CA SER A 119 -12.66 6.52 -25.21
C SER A 119 -13.31 7.85 -24.89
N VAL A 120 -13.30 8.21 -23.62
CA VAL A 120 -13.85 9.47 -23.11
C VAL A 120 -12.87 10.10 -22.15
N LEU A 121 -12.61 11.39 -22.32
CA LEU A 121 -11.94 12.26 -21.36
C LEU A 121 -12.95 13.25 -20.78
N VAL A 122 -13.12 13.20 -19.47
CA VAL A 122 -13.84 14.21 -18.67
C VAL A 122 -12.81 15.13 -17.99
N ASP A 123 -12.50 16.25 -18.63
CA ASP A 123 -11.55 17.23 -18.11
C ASP A 123 -12.21 18.17 -17.10
N GLU A 124 -11.42 18.71 -16.19
CA GLU A 124 -11.84 19.62 -15.12
C GLU A 124 -12.98 19.08 -14.24
N ILE A 125 -12.99 17.77 -13.93
CA ILE A 125 -14.09 17.14 -13.15
C ILE A 125 -14.28 17.76 -11.76
N SER A 126 -13.23 18.35 -11.18
CA SER A 126 -13.33 19.07 -9.90
C SER A 126 -13.99 20.44 -10.01
N ARG A 127 -14.15 21.02 -11.20
CA ARG A 127 -14.73 22.36 -11.36
C ARG A 127 -16.25 22.38 -11.47
N CYS A 128 -16.90 21.22 -11.54
CA CYS A 128 -18.36 21.15 -11.58
C CYS A 128 -18.94 20.84 -10.20
N LYS A 129 -20.17 21.30 -9.94
CA LYS A 129 -20.86 21.07 -8.67
C LYS A 129 -21.08 19.57 -8.44
N PRO A 130 -21.15 19.09 -7.17
CA PRO A 130 -21.31 17.67 -6.86
C PRO A 130 -22.46 16.96 -7.59
N GLU A 131 -23.59 17.64 -7.80
CA GLU A 131 -24.73 17.09 -8.56
C GLU A 131 -24.39 16.77 -10.03
N HIS A 132 -23.53 17.58 -10.66
CA HIS A 132 -23.07 17.35 -12.04
C HIS A 132 -22.02 16.25 -12.09
N GLN A 133 -21.10 16.20 -11.10
CA GLN A 133 -20.16 15.09 -10.94
C GLN A 133 -20.93 13.76 -10.89
N ASN A 134 -21.97 13.67 -10.06
CA ASN A 134 -22.81 12.48 -9.88
C ASN A 134 -23.41 11.93 -11.18
N ARG A 135 -23.75 12.79 -12.15
CA ARG A 135 -24.31 12.37 -13.44
C ARG A 135 -23.29 11.64 -14.31
N LEU A 136 -22.00 11.93 -14.14
CA LEU A 136 -20.90 11.31 -14.89
C LEU A 136 -20.50 9.94 -14.30
N PHE A 137 -21.10 9.51 -13.18
CA PHE A 137 -20.68 8.30 -12.46
C PHE A 137 -20.99 7.02 -13.19
N SER A 138 -22.20 6.92 -13.75
CA SER A 138 -22.59 5.75 -14.54
C SER A 138 -21.72 5.63 -15.80
N LEU A 139 -21.29 6.77 -16.36
CA LEU A 139 -20.39 6.78 -17.51
C LEU A 139 -19.00 6.24 -17.14
N VAL A 140 -18.40 6.80 -16.09
CA VAL A 140 -17.04 6.44 -15.67
C VAL A 140 -16.98 5.00 -15.15
N HIS A 141 -17.92 4.58 -14.31
CA HIS A 141 -17.84 3.28 -13.64
C HIS A 141 -18.53 2.16 -14.42
N GLU A 142 -19.76 2.39 -14.87
CA GLU A 142 -20.67 1.35 -15.36
C GLU A 142 -20.69 1.24 -16.89
N ARG A 143 -19.99 2.14 -17.61
CA ARG A 143 -20.08 2.28 -19.08
C ARG A 143 -21.54 2.49 -19.52
N ARG A 144 -22.26 3.33 -18.77
CA ARG A 144 -23.69 3.57 -18.98
C ARG A 144 -24.03 5.04 -18.95
N ILE A 145 -25.00 5.43 -19.76
CA ILE A 145 -25.64 6.74 -19.67
C ILE A 145 -27.17 6.55 -19.72
N GLN A 146 -27.91 7.18 -18.81
CA GLN A 146 -29.36 6.95 -18.62
C GLN A 146 -29.75 5.46 -18.48
N GLY A 147 -28.86 4.62 -17.94
CA GLY A 147 -29.07 3.17 -17.83
C GLY A 147 -28.81 2.37 -19.13
N ILE A 148 -28.54 3.04 -20.25
CA ILE A 148 -28.19 2.43 -21.53
C ILE A 148 -26.69 2.10 -21.53
N ALA A 149 -26.34 0.87 -21.93
CA ALA A 149 -24.95 0.43 -22.04
C ALA A 149 -24.25 1.06 -23.25
N LEU A 150 -22.99 1.44 -23.05
CA LEU A 150 -22.09 1.95 -24.07
C LEU A 150 -21.13 0.83 -24.46
N ASP A 151 -21.57 -0.05 -25.34
CA ASP A 151 -20.89 -1.32 -25.64
C ASP A 151 -19.50 -1.13 -26.25
N THR A 152 -19.28 -0.02 -26.95
CA THR A 152 -17.99 0.33 -27.56
C THR A 152 -17.04 1.03 -26.58
N LEU A 153 -17.55 1.55 -25.46
CA LEU A 153 -16.75 2.40 -24.57
C LEU A 153 -15.79 1.55 -23.74
N ARG A 154 -14.49 1.72 -24.00
CA ARG A 154 -13.41 0.97 -23.36
C ARG A 154 -12.73 1.80 -22.29
N TYR A 155 -12.25 2.98 -22.68
CA TYR A 155 -11.41 3.84 -21.85
C TYR A 155 -12.18 5.02 -21.27
N ARG A 156 -12.12 5.17 -19.94
CA ARG A 156 -12.82 6.23 -19.21
C ARG A 156 -11.81 6.99 -18.40
N TRP A 157 -11.52 8.20 -18.84
CA TRP A 157 -10.49 9.03 -18.25
C TRP A 157 -11.11 10.30 -17.69
N ALA A 158 -10.51 10.79 -16.62
CA ALA A 158 -10.81 12.09 -16.08
C ALA A 158 -9.51 12.83 -15.73
N ALA A 159 -9.60 14.15 -15.72
CA ALA A 159 -8.52 15.01 -15.24
C ALA A 159 -9.09 16.06 -14.28
N MET A 160 -8.34 16.37 -13.23
CA MET A 160 -8.70 17.41 -12.26
C MET A 160 -7.48 18.19 -11.81
N ASN A 161 -7.75 19.37 -11.26
CA ASN A 161 -6.74 20.11 -10.51
C ASN A 161 -6.70 19.58 -9.07
N PRO A 162 -5.56 19.71 -8.37
CA PRO A 162 -5.47 19.34 -6.96
C PRO A 162 -6.52 20.10 -6.14
N CYS A 163 -7.09 19.44 -5.14
CA CYS A 163 -7.93 20.09 -4.14
C CYS A 163 -7.02 20.48 -2.97
N THR A 164 -7.05 21.75 -2.59
CA THR A 164 -6.44 22.21 -1.33
C THR A 164 -7.46 22.05 -0.22
N SER A 165 -7.11 21.32 0.84
CA SER A 165 -7.79 21.48 2.13
C SER A 165 -7.51 22.89 2.67
N ASP A 166 -8.46 23.52 3.36
CA ASP A 166 -8.39 24.85 4.00
C ASP A 166 -7.20 25.10 4.97
N GLN A 167 -6.24 24.17 5.06
CA GLN A 167 -5.09 24.17 5.98
C GLN A 167 -3.71 24.22 5.28
N GLY A 168 -3.65 24.34 3.94
CA GLY A 168 -2.39 24.41 3.20
C GLY A 168 -2.00 25.84 2.80
N GLU A 169 -0.80 26.28 3.19
CA GLU A 169 -0.19 27.52 2.66
C GLU A 169 0.21 27.31 1.18
N GLY A 170 -0.73 27.58 0.27
CA GLY A 170 -0.51 27.58 -1.17
C GLY A 170 -1.66 28.32 -1.86
N GLU A 171 -1.46 28.74 -3.12
CA GLU A 171 -2.52 29.35 -3.92
C GLU A 171 -3.78 28.47 -3.88
N GLU A 172 -4.80 28.92 -3.14
CA GLU A 172 -6.12 28.30 -3.15
C GLU A 172 -6.57 28.23 -4.61
N TYR A 173 -6.73 27.02 -5.14
CA TYR A 173 -7.37 26.82 -6.43
C TYR A 173 -8.88 27.08 -6.25
N LEU A 174 -9.24 28.36 -6.14
CA LEU A 174 -10.62 28.85 -6.08
C LEU A 174 -11.45 28.18 -7.19
N GLY A 175 -12.43 27.38 -6.78
CA GLY A 175 -13.34 26.67 -7.68
C GLY A 175 -12.96 25.21 -8.04
N SER A 176 -12.00 24.59 -7.34
CA SER A 176 -11.76 23.13 -7.42
C SER A 176 -12.45 22.42 -6.25
N GLU A 177 -13.58 21.78 -6.52
CA GLU A 177 -14.36 21.01 -5.55
C GLU A 177 -13.76 19.61 -5.36
N PRO A 178 -13.65 19.13 -4.10
CA PRO A 178 -13.22 17.75 -3.82
C PRO A 178 -14.18 16.74 -4.42
N LEU A 179 -13.63 15.61 -4.89
CA LEU A 179 -14.47 14.48 -5.30
C LEU A 179 -15.07 13.80 -4.08
N ASP A 180 -16.35 13.44 -4.17
CA ASP A 180 -16.97 12.58 -3.17
C ASP A 180 -16.19 11.26 -3.00
N PRO A 181 -15.94 10.78 -1.76
CA PRO A 181 -15.18 9.55 -1.54
C PRO A 181 -15.74 8.33 -2.26
N ALA A 182 -17.06 8.23 -2.46
CA ALA A 182 -17.68 7.12 -3.19
C ALA A 182 -17.48 7.23 -4.70
N LEU A 183 -17.26 8.44 -5.25
CA LEU A 183 -16.83 8.65 -6.63
C LEU A 183 -15.36 8.28 -6.81
N ALA A 184 -14.52 8.84 -5.96
CA ALA A 184 -13.08 8.61 -6.01
C ALA A 184 -12.76 7.11 -5.94
N ASP A 185 -13.51 6.34 -5.14
CA ASP A 185 -13.44 4.88 -5.05
C ASP A 185 -13.73 4.12 -6.38
N ARG A 186 -14.30 4.77 -7.39
CA ARG A 186 -14.62 4.19 -8.71
C ARG A 186 -13.50 4.34 -9.73
N PHE A 187 -12.55 5.25 -9.52
CA PHE A 187 -11.35 5.37 -10.35
C PHE A 187 -10.31 4.37 -9.89
N SER A 188 -9.97 3.35 -10.68
CA SER A 188 -9.02 2.32 -10.28
C SER A 188 -7.61 2.86 -10.12
N VAL A 189 -7.22 3.76 -11.02
CA VAL A 189 -5.88 4.35 -11.06
C VAL A 189 -6.00 5.87 -11.00
N ILE A 190 -5.27 6.47 -10.08
CA ILE A 190 -5.26 7.90 -9.75
C ILE A 190 -3.80 8.32 -9.74
N VAL A 191 -3.39 9.12 -10.72
CA VAL A 191 -1.99 9.49 -10.90
C VAL A 191 -1.82 10.98 -10.66
N ASP A 192 -0.90 11.29 -9.75
CA ASP A 192 -0.41 12.65 -9.55
C ASP A 192 0.66 12.98 -10.60
N VAL A 193 0.44 14.08 -11.32
CA VAL A 193 1.27 14.56 -12.41
C VAL A 193 2.13 15.69 -11.88
N GLY A 194 3.45 15.47 -11.91
CA GLY A 194 4.44 16.44 -11.43
C GLY A 194 4.45 17.72 -12.25
N ASP A 195 4.82 18.82 -11.60
CA ASP A 195 4.98 20.14 -12.22
C ASP A 195 6.44 20.36 -12.68
N TRP A 196 6.74 21.55 -13.20
CA TRP A 196 8.02 21.96 -13.75
C TRP A 196 9.23 21.58 -12.88
N ASP A 197 9.10 21.71 -11.56
CA ASP A 197 10.16 21.45 -10.59
C ASP A 197 10.55 19.96 -10.50
N GLU A 198 9.64 19.06 -10.83
CA GLU A 198 9.87 17.60 -10.79
C GLU A 198 10.45 17.05 -12.10
N LEU A 199 10.39 17.84 -13.18
CA LEU A 199 10.87 17.45 -14.50
C LEU A 199 12.40 17.42 -14.60
N SER A 200 12.92 16.46 -15.36
CA SER A 200 14.34 16.43 -15.70
C SER A 200 14.73 17.62 -16.59
N THR A 201 16.00 18.04 -16.56
CA THR A 201 16.50 19.10 -17.45
C THR A 201 16.30 18.77 -18.94
N ALA A 202 16.33 17.48 -19.30
CA ALA A 202 16.07 17.03 -20.66
C ALA A 202 14.60 17.25 -21.04
N ASP A 203 13.66 16.87 -20.17
CA ASP A 203 12.22 17.02 -20.44
C ASP A 203 11.80 18.48 -20.47
N ARG A 204 12.34 19.32 -19.58
CA ARG A 204 12.12 20.78 -19.62
C ARG A 204 12.48 21.37 -20.99
N LYS A 205 13.63 20.98 -21.56
CA LYS A 205 14.03 21.45 -22.89
C LYS A 205 13.13 20.94 -24.02
N ARG A 206 12.63 19.71 -23.92
CA ARG A 206 11.71 19.15 -24.91
C ARG A 206 10.33 19.81 -24.86
N ILE A 207 9.81 20.05 -23.66
CA ILE A 207 8.53 20.73 -23.44
C ILE A 207 8.61 22.20 -23.89
N SER A 208 9.73 22.89 -23.63
CA SER A 208 9.93 24.28 -24.09
C SER A 208 10.19 24.42 -25.60
N ASN A 209 10.31 23.32 -26.35
CA ASN A 209 10.59 23.39 -27.78
C ASN A 209 9.29 23.61 -28.58
N PRO A 210 9.09 24.77 -29.23
CA PRO A 210 7.85 25.07 -29.96
C PRO A 210 7.67 24.21 -31.22
N ALA A 211 8.71 23.52 -31.69
CA ALA A 211 8.63 22.67 -32.88
C ALA A 211 7.69 21.46 -32.73
N GLY A 212 7.22 21.16 -31.51
CA GLY A 212 6.30 20.06 -31.23
C GLY A 212 4.81 20.39 -31.33
N GLU A 213 4.43 21.67 -31.48
CA GLU A 213 3.02 22.09 -31.43
C GLU A 213 2.22 21.58 -32.65
N GLY A 214 1.09 20.92 -32.39
CA GLY A 214 0.17 20.44 -33.43
C GLY A 214 0.58 19.15 -34.15
N LEU A 215 1.65 18.47 -33.73
CA LEU A 215 2.00 17.15 -34.27
C LEU A 215 1.06 16.07 -33.75
N ILE A 216 0.50 15.28 -34.67
CA ILE A 216 -0.28 14.09 -34.32
C ILE A 216 0.66 13.07 -33.66
N SER A 217 0.21 12.52 -32.53
CA SER A 217 0.99 11.56 -31.75
C SER A 217 1.00 10.21 -32.47
N ASN A 218 2.14 9.85 -33.08
CA ASN A 218 2.27 8.59 -33.82
C ASN A 218 3.61 7.90 -33.51
N ASP A 219 3.54 6.81 -32.77
CA ASP A 219 4.69 5.95 -32.42
C ASP A 219 4.87 4.77 -33.40
N GLY A 220 4.24 4.81 -34.59
CA GLY A 220 4.22 3.70 -35.53
C GLY A 220 3.38 2.50 -35.07
N GLY A 221 2.46 2.72 -34.13
CA GLY A 221 1.59 1.69 -33.56
C GLY A 221 2.28 0.80 -32.54
N ALA A 222 3.40 1.23 -31.96
CA ALA A 222 4.17 0.46 -30.99
C ALA A 222 3.37 0.22 -29.70
N LEU A 223 2.76 1.26 -29.15
CA LEU A 223 1.90 1.20 -27.96
C LEU A 223 0.67 0.32 -28.21
N LYS A 224 0.02 0.47 -29.36
CA LYS A 224 -1.15 -0.34 -29.74
C LYS A 224 -0.80 -1.84 -29.78
N LYS A 225 0.33 -2.19 -30.38
CA LYS A 225 0.83 -3.58 -30.43
C LYS A 225 1.17 -4.11 -29.04
N ALA A 226 1.86 -3.33 -28.23
CA ALA A 226 2.23 -3.73 -26.87
C ALA A 226 0.98 -3.96 -25.99
N LEU A 227 0.02 -3.05 -26.02
CA LEU A 227 -1.24 -3.17 -25.28
C LEU A 227 -2.04 -4.39 -25.71
N ALA A 228 -2.11 -4.72 -27.00
CA ALA A 228 -2.81 -5.92 -27.46
C ALA A 228 -2.21 -7.20 -26.83
N VAL A 229 -0.88 -7.31 -26.80
CA VAL A 229 -0.19 -8.45 -26.18
C VAL A 229 -0.41 -8.50 -24.67
N TRP A 230 -0.28 -7.36 -23.97
CA TRP A 230 -0.47 -7.31 -22.53
C TRP A 230 -1.90 -7.60 -22.13
N ARG A 231 -2.87 -7.08 -22.88
CA ARG A 231 -4.29 -7.29 -22.63
C ARG A 231 -4.69 -8.75 -22.81
N GLN A 232 -4.26 -9.40 -23.89
CA GLN A 232 -4.51 -10.82 -24.09
C GLN A 232 -3.96 -11.67 -22.93
N LYS A 233 -2.75 -11.35 -22.45
CA LYS A 233 -2.15 -12.00 -21.28
C LYS A 233 -2.94 -11.69 -20.00
N PHE A 234 -3.43 -10.47 -19.83
CA PHE A 234 -4.20 -10.04 -18.68
C PHE A 234 -5.53 -10.79 -18.61
N GLU A 235 -6.29 -10.83 -19.70
CA GLU A 235 -7.57 -11.55 -19.80
C GLU A 235 -7.38 -13.04 -19.48
N THR A 236 -6.32 -13.67 -20.00
CA THR A 236 -5.99 -15.08 -19.73
C THR A 236 -5.68 -15.33 -18.24
N LYS A 237 -4.98 -14.40 -17.58
CA LYS A 237 -4.57 -14.54 -16.17
C LYS A 237 -5.61 -14.03 -15.18
N LEU A 238 -6.66 -13.35 -15.63
CA LEU A 238 -7.62 -12.70 -14.75
C LEU A 238 -8.41 -13.71 -13.91
N GLU A 239 -8.77 -14.86 -14.49
CA GLU A 239 -9.49 -15.94 -13.79
C GLU A 239 -8.60 -16.72 -12.81
N SER A 240 -7.27 -16.65 -13.00
CA SER A 240 -6.26 -17.38 -12.21
C SER A 240 -5.17 -16.43 -11.70
N CYS A 241 -5.59 -15.40 -10.96
CA CYS A 241 -4.67 -14.42 -10.38
C CYS A 241 -3.66 -15.12 -9.45
N ALA A 242 -2.38 -14.75 -9.55
CA ALA A 242 -1.33 -15.35 -8.76
C ALA A 242 -1.53 -15.08 -7.25
N PRO A 243 -1.39 -16.09 -6.36
CA PRO A 243 -1.57 -15.92 -4.91
C PRO A 243 -0.77 -14.77 -4.32
N LYS A 244 0.49 -14.58 -4.77
CA LYS A 244 1.36 -13.48 -4.32
C LYS A 244 0.73 -12.09 -4.51
N ILE A 245 -0.06 -11.87 -5.56
CA ILE A 245 -0.73 -10.58 -5.78
C ILE A 245 -1.87 -10.39 -4.78
N LEU A 246 -2.65 -11.46 -4.55
CA LEU A 246 -3.76 -11.48 -3.60
C LEU A 246 -3.24 -11.28 -2.16
N ASP A 247 -2.19 -12.00 -1.80
CA ASP A 247 -1.55 -11.92 -0.47
C ASP A 247 -1.01 -10.52 -0.22
N TYR A 248 -0.33 -9.92 -1.22
CA TYR A 248 0.13 -8.53 -1.13
C TYR A 248 -1.04 -7.55 -0.96
N ALA A 249 -2.09 -7.66 -1.78
CA ALA A 249 -3.24 -6.77 -1.74
C ALA A 249 -3.99 -6.86 -0.40
N CYS A 250 -4.15 -8.06 0.15
CA CYS A 250 -4.72 -8.27 1.48
C CYS A 250 -3.82 -7.66 2.57
N ALA A 251 -2.53 -7.99 2.57
CA ALA A 251 -1.59 -7.53 3.58
C ALA A 251 -1.47 -6.00 3.60
N VAL A 252 -1.36 -5.35 2.43
CA VAL A 252 -1.20 -3.90 2.35
C VAL A 252 -2.46 -3.15 2.79
N VAL A 253 -3.65 -3.67 2.45
CA VAL A 253 -4.93 -3.07 2.87
C VAL A 253 -5.11 -3.19 4.38
N THR A 254 -4.74 -4.33 4.98
CA THR A 254 -4.73 -4.49 6.44
C THR A 254 -3.75 -3.53 7.10
N ALA A 255 -2.50 -3.49 6.63
CA ALA A 255 -1.47 -2.63 7.20
C ALA A 255 -1.80 -1.13 7.11
N LEU A 256 -2.37 -0.69 5.98
CA LEU A 256 -2.88 0.68 5.82
C LEU A 256 -4.02 0.96 6.82
N GLY A 257 -4.95 0.02 6.98
CA GLY A 257 -6.05 0.15 7.94
C GLY A 257 -5.57 0.27 9.38
N ASP A 258 -4.60 -0.54 9.79
CA ASP A 258 -3.97 -0.45 11.11
C ASP A 258 -3.24 0.89 11.31
N GLY A 259 -2.69 1.46 10.23
CA GLY A 259 -2.09 2.80 10.20
C GLY A 259 -3.08 3.98 10.16
N GLY A 260 -4.39 3.70 10.14
CA GLY A 260 -5.48 4.68 10.08
C GLY A 260 -5.87 5.13 8.66
N ILE A 261 -5.31 4.51 7.62
CA ILE A 261 -5.60 4.82 6.22
C ILE A 261 -6.64 3.82 5.71
N ARG A 262 -7.90 4.26 5.60
CA ARG A 262 -9.00 3.37 5.20
C ARG A 262 -8.94 3.08 3.70
N ILE A 263 -8.93 1.80 3.36
CA ILE A 263 -9.10 1.32 1.98
C ILE A 263 -10.37 0.46 1.87
N SER A 264 -11.19 0.70 0.83
CA SER A 264 -12.43 -0.04 0.63
C SER A 264 -12.20 -1.46 0.08
N PRO A 265 -13.11 -2.42 0.28
CA PRO A 265 -13.03 -3.73 -0.38
C PRO A 265 -13.01 -3.65 -1.90
N ARG A 266 -13.77 -2.72 -2.50
CA ARG A 266 -13.74 -2.46 -3.95
C ARG A 266 -12.33 -2.07 -4.38
N ARG A 267 -11.71 -1.18 -3.63
CA ARG A 267 -10.36 -0.70 -3.91
C ARG A 267 -9.31 -1.80 -3.86
N SER A 268 -9.42 -2.72 -2.90
CA SER A 268 -8.55 -3.90 -2.83
C SER A 268 -8.62 -4.76 -4.12
N ARG A 269 -9.84 -4.97 -4.64
CA ARG A 269 -10.05 -5.67 -5.92
C ARG A 269 -9.45 -4.91 -7.11
N LEU A 270 -9.64 -3.59 -7.18
CA LEU A 270 -9.10 -2.74 -8.25
C LEU A 270 -7.55 -2.68 -8.21
N LEU A 271 -6.97 -2.59 -7.02
CA LEU A 271 -5.53 -2.69 -6.79
C LEU A 271 -4.98 -4.01 -7.32
N THR A 272 -5.62 -5.13 -6.98
CA THR A 272 -5.22 -6.48 -7.45
C THR A 272 -5.20 -6.57 -8.98
N ARG A 273 -6.24 -6.05 -9.65
CA ARG A 273 -6.30 -6.01 -11.12
C ARG A 273 -5.18 -5.18 -11.72
N THR A 274 -4.92 -4.01 -11.15
CA THR A 274 -3.87 -3.09 -11.60
C THR A 274 -2.48 -3.70 -11.40
N LEU A 275 -2.23 -4.36 -10.27
CA LEU A 275 -0.98 -5.08 -9.98
C LEU A 275 -0.74 -6.24 -10.96
N LEU A 276 -1.79 -6.99 -11.31
CA LEU A 276 -1.70 -8.06 -12.32
C LEU A 276 -1.28 -7.49 -13.68
N ALA A 277 -1.91 -6.39 -14.11
CA ALA A 277 -1.53 -5.71 -15.35
C ALA A 277 -0.09 -5.18 -15.31
N ALA A 278 0.30 -4.53 -14.22
CA ALA A 278 1.66 -4.02 -14.02
C ALA A 278 2.71 -5.15 -14.08
N GLY A 279 2.46 -6.28 -13.41
CA GLY A 279 3.36 -7.44 -13.47
C GLY A 279 3.49 -8.05 -14.87
N ILE A 280 2.46 -7.97 -15.70
CA ILE A 280 2.50 -8.41 -17.11
C ILE A 280 3.35 -7.43 -17.95
N ILE A 281 3.17 -6.13 -17.75
CA ILE A 281 3.92 -5.07 -18.45
C ILE A 281 5.42 -5.20 -18.13
N ASP A 282 5.75 -5.38 -16.86
CA ASP A 282 7.14 -5.46 -16.38
C ASP A 282 7.82 -6.82 -16.55
N GLY A 283 7.07 -7.85 -16.95
CA GLY A 283 7.56 -9.22 -17.09
C GLY A 283 7.83 -9.95 -15.77
N GLY A 284 7.27 -9.47 -14.65
CA GLY A 284 7.47 -10.06 -13.33
C GLY A 284 6.99 -9.14 -12.19
N PHE A 285 7.11 -9.61 -10.95
CA PHE A 285 6.79 -8.82 -9.76
C PHE A 285 8.04 -8.08 -9.30
N LYS A 286 7.94 -6.74 -9.23
CA LYS A 286 9.03 -5.86 -8.82
C LYS A 286 8.53 -4.94 -7.69
N ASP A 287 9.37 -4.76 -6.68
CA ASP A 287 9.10 -3.97 -5.48
C ASP A 287 8.64 -2.54 -5.84
N LYS A 288 9.49 -1.81 -6.57
CA LYS A 288 9.20 -0.45 -7.06
C LYS A 288 7.91 -0.34 -7.87
N SER A 289 7.59 -1.35 -8.67
CA SER A 289 6.40 -1.37 -9.51
C SER A 289 5.13 -1.52 -8.68
N PHE A 290 5.17 -2.39 -7.66
CA PHE A 290 4.07 -2.57 -6.71
C PHE A 290 3.86 -1.32 -5.85
N HIS A 291 4.95 -0.66 -5.43
CA HIS A 291 4.87 0.61 -4.74
C HIS A 291 4.20 1.70 -5.60
N ALA A 292 4.64 1.87 -6.85
CA ALA A 292 4.08 2.87 -7.75
C ALA A 292 2.58 2.64 -8.03
N VAL A 293 2.17 1.37 -8.18
CA VAL A 293 0.75 1.02 -8.35
C VAL A 293 -0.05 1.23 -7.06
N LEU A 294 0.54 0.95 -5.89
CA LEU A 294 -0.09 1.21 -4.61
C LEU A 294 -0.37 2.71 -4.44
N GLU A 295 0.64 3.57 -4.62
CA GLU A 295 0.49 5.02 -4.56
C GLU A 295 -0.62 5.49 -5.50
N ALA A 296 -0.62 4.99 -6.74
CA ALA A 296 -1.62 5.33 -7.74
C ALA A 296 -3.01 4.71 -7.49
N SER A 297 -3.16 3.87 -6.46
CA SER A 297 -4.45 3.29 -6.07
C SER A 297 -5.12 4.05 -4.92
N LEU A 298 -4.43 5.01 -4.27
CA LEU A 298 -4.95 5.69 -3.09
C LEU A 298 -5.82 6.89 -3.49
N PRO A 299 -7.12 6.89 -3.14
CA PRO A 299 -8.03 7.94 -3.59
C PRO A 299 -7.94 9.25 -2.81
N HIS A 300 -7.29 9.26 -1.65
CA HIS A 300 -7.41 10.38 -0.71
C HIS A 300 -6.95 11.75 -1.25
N ARG A 301 -6.06 11.75 -2.25
CA ARG A 301 -5.64 12.95 -2.97
C ARG A 301 -6.78 13.68 -3.70
N THR A 302 -7.85 12.97 -4.09
CA THR A 302 -8.97 13.58 -4.82
C THR A 302 -9.86 14.48 -3.96
N TRP A 303 -9.72 14.41 -2.63
CA TRP A 303 -10.47 15.23 -1.69
C TRP A 303 -9.56 16.04 -0.76
N GLY A 304 -8.29 16.22 -1.14
CA GLY A 304 -7.36 17.12 -0.44
C GLY A 304 -6.75 16.55 0.85
N ASP A 305 -6.81 15.24 1.08
CA ASP A 305 -6.26 14.58 2.29
C ASP A 305 -5.28 13.47 1.90
N PRO A 306 -4.13 13.79 1.25
CA PRO A 306 -3.16 12.77 0.86
C PRO A 306 -2.68 11.96 2.07
N PRO A 307 -2.56 10.62 1.94
CA PRO A 307 -2.08 9.81 3.05
C PRO A 307 -0.60 10.07 3.30
N ASP A 308 -0.19 9.95 4.56
CA ASP A 308 1.21 10.03 4.99
C ASP A 308 2.08 9.03 4.19
N THR A 309 3.09 9.55 3.49
CA THR A 309 3.98 8.77 2.62
C THR A 309 4.78 7.72 3.37
N ASP A 310 5.19 8.00 4.61
CA ASP A 310 5.98 7.07 5.40
C ASP A 310 5.11 5.88 5.86
N LYS A 311 3.85 6.15 6.22
CA LYS A 311 2.87 5.08 6.52
C LYS A 311 2.59 4.20 5.31
N VAL A 312 2.41 4.81 4.13
CA VAL A 312 2.19 4.05 2.88
C VAL A 312 3.41 3.19 2.55
N LEU A 313 4.61 3.74 2.66
CA LEU A 313 5.86 3.02 2.41
C LEU A 313 6.07 1.87 3.41
N ALA A 314 5.77 2.10 4.69
CA ALA A 314 5.86 1.06 5.72
C ALA A 314 4.86 -0.09 5.44
N ALA A 315 3.61 0.25 5.11
CA ALA A 315 2.59 -0.74 4.75
C ALA A 315 2.98 -1.53 3.50
N HIS A 316 3.55 -0.86 2.49
CA HIS A 316 4.07 -1.49 1.28
C HIS A 316 5.18 -2.50 1.59
N ARG A 317 6.22 -2.10 2.34
CA ARG A 317 7.34 -2.99 2.68
C ARG A 317 6.87 -4.24 3.41
N LEU A 318 6.02 -4.06 4.42
CA LEU A 318 5.42 -5.15 5.17
C LEU A 318 4.63 -6.12 4.27
N ALA A 319 3.80 -5.59 3.36
CA ALA A 319 3.02 -6.41 2.46
C ALA A 319 3.87 -7.10 1.39
N TRP A 320 4.91 -6.42 0.89
CA TRP A 320 5.86 -6.96 -0.07
C TRP A 320 6.60 -8.15 0.53
N ASP A 321 7.16 -7.98 1.73
CA ASP A 321 7.88 -9.04 2.42
C ASP A 321 6.95 -10.21 2.75
N ALA A 322 5.72 -9.96 3.20
CA ALA A 322 4.73 -11.02 3.46
C ALA A 322 4.41 -11.87 2.22
N ALA A 323 4.32 -11.23 1.04
CA ALA A 323 3.86 -11.87 -0.19
C ALA A 323 4.99 -12.44 -1.07
N MET A 324 6.18 -11.85 -1.01
CA MET A 324 7.27 -12.15 -1.95
C MET A 324 8.37 -13.01 -1.34
N LEU A 325 8.56 -12.97 -0.01
CA LEU A 325 9.46 -13.88 0.67
C LEU A 325 8.96 -15.33 0.53
N SER A 326 9.89 -16.28 0.64
CA SER A 326 9.59 -17.71 0.56
C SER A 326 10.43 -18.50 1.55
N GLY A 327 9.93 -19.66 1.97
CA GLY A 327 10.65 -20.52 2.91
C GLY A 327 10.86 -19.84 4.26
N ASP A 328 12.10 -19.94 4.77
CA ASP A 328 12.48 -19.50 6.10
C ASP A 328 12.26 -18.00 6.33
N GLU A 329 12.58 -17.17 5.34
CA GLU A 329 12.41 -15.71 5.42
C GLU A 329 10.94 -15.32 5.58
N GLN A 330 10.04 -15.98 4.84
CA GLN A 330 8.59 -15.73 4.93
C GLN A 330 8.06 -16.11 6.32
N TRP A 331 8.55 -17.23 6.86
CA TRP A 331 8.16 -17.68 8.17
C TRP A 331 8.63 -16.71 9.26
N VAL A 332 9.89 -16.25 9.21
CA VAL A 332 10.43 -15.25 10.15
C VAL A 332 9.61 -13.97 10.11
N HIS A 333 9.33 -13.47 8.91
CA HIS A 333 8.50 -12.28 8.74
C HIS A 333 7.09 -12.46 9.35
N ARG A 334 6.40 -13.57 9.05
CA ARG A 334 5.09 -13.91 9.64
C ARG A 334 5.17 -14.02 11.17
N PHE A 335 6.25 -14.58 11.70
CA PHE A 335 6.48 -14.70 13.15
C PHE A 335 6.57 -13.32 13.80
N HIS A 336 7.25 -12.35 13.19
CA HIS A 336 7.37 -11.00 13.73
C HIS A 336 6.07 -10.18 13.64
N LEU A 337 5.29 -10.34 12.56
CA LEU A 337 4.00 -9.66 12.42
C LEU A 337 2.91 -10.15 13.38
N GLU A 338 3.00 -11.40 13.86
CA GLU A 338 1.98 -11.94 14.77
C GLU A 338 2.01 -11.24 16.13
N HIS A 339 0.99 -10.45 16.47
CA HIS A 339 0.94 -9.71 17.73
C HIS A 339 0.67 -10.59 18.97
N SER A 340 -0.04 -11.71 18.82
CA SER A 340 -0.37 -12.58 19.95
C SER A 340 0.84 -13.41 20.34
N LEU A 341 1.37 -13.19 21.55
CA LEU A 341 2.48 -14.00 22.09
C LEU A 341 2.14 -15.50 22.05
N ALA A 342 0.91 -15.88 22.38
CA ALA A 342 0.50 -17.28 22.35
C ALA A 342 0.48 -17.87 20.93
N ARG A 343 0.19 -17.06 19.91
CA ARG A 343 0.26 -17.51 18.52
C ARG A 343 1.69 -17.50 18.02
N LYS A 344 2.54 -16.53 18.39
CA LYS A 344 4.00 -16.59 18.17
C LYS A 344 4.60 -17.90 18.71
N VAL A 345 4.25 -18.30 19.94
CA VAL A 345 4.70 -19.57 20.52
C VAL A 345 4.26 -20.77 19.68
N ARG A 346 3.02 -20.78 19.18
CA ARG A 346 2.55 -21.85 18.28
C ARG A 346 3.28 -21.85 16.95
N LEU A 347 3.51 -20.68 16.34
CA LEU A 347 4.29 -20.56 15.12
C LEU A 347 5.70 -21.15 15.31
N LEU A 348 6.37 -20.78 16.42
CA LEU A 348 7.70 -21.29 16.75
C LEU A 348 7.70 -22.80 16.98
N ARG A 349 6.70 -23.34 17.66
CA ARG A 349 6.67 -24.77 18.00
C ARG A 349 6.22 -25.66 16.84
N ASP A 350 5.19 -25.25 16.12
CA ASP A 350 4.43 -26.09 15.19
C ASP A 350 4.82 -25.87 13.73
N ASP A 351 5.18 -24.64 13.36
CA ASP A 351 5.36 -24.23 11.95
C ASP A 351 6.81 -23.86 11.61
N CYS A 352 7.74 -23.87 12.57
CA CYS A 352 9.09 -23.36 12.36
C CYS A 352 9.91 -24.26 11.42
N PRO A 353 10.54 -23.70 10.36
CA PRO A 353 11.26 -24.48 9.36
C PRO A 353 12.51 -25.20 9.87
N GLY A 354 13.17 -24.66 10.90
CA GLY A 354 14.44 -25.18 11.38
C GLY A 354 14.98 -24.44 12.61
N SER A 355 15.98 -25.03 13.26
CA SER A 355 16.52 -24.52 14.53
C SER A 355 17.27 -23.19 14.39
N ASP A 356 17.97 -22.97 13.28
CA ASP A 356 18.68 -21.72 13.02
C ASP A 356 17.68 -20.57 12.81
N THR A 357 16.66 -20.81 12.00
CA THR A 357 15.57 -19.87 11.71
C THR A 357 14.76 -19.54 12.97
N GLY A 358 14.46 -20.55 13.80
CA GLY A 358 13.83 -20.33 15.10
C GLY A 358 14.69 -19.52 16.06
N THR A 359 16.01 -19.73 16.07
CA THR A 359 16.97 -18.98 16.90
C THR A 359 16.97 -17.51 16.51
N LEU A 360 17.13 -17.22 15.22
CA LEU A 360 17.11 -15.86 14.69
C LEU A 360 15.80 -15.13 15.04
N ALA A 361 14.66 -15.81 14.86
CA ALA A 361 13.35 -15.22 15.18
C ALA A 361 13.19 -14.90 16.67
N VAL A 362 13.70 -15.76 17.55
CA VAL A 362 13.70 -15.50 18.99
C VAL A 362 14.60 -14.33 19.36
N GLU A 363 15.82 -14.27 18.83
CA GLU A 363 16.75 -13.17 19.09
C GLU A 363 16.16 -11.82 18.66
N GLN A 364 15.62 -11.75 17.44
CA GLN A 364 14.97 -10.56 16.91
C GLN A 364 13.76 -10.16 17.76
N LEU A 365 12.95 -11.12 18.23
CA LEU A 365 11.79 -10.85 19.09
C LEU A 365 12.22 -10.23 20.42
N LEU A 366 13.23 -10.82 21.06
CA LEU A 366 13.73 -10.34 22.35
C LEU A 366 14.36 -8.94 22.24
N ALA A 367 14.91 -8.59 21.06
CA ALA A 367 15.46 -7.27 20.79
C ALA A 367 14.38 -6.22 20.43
N SER A 368 13.29 -6.61 19.76
CA SER A 368 12.31 -5.66 19.21
C SER A 368 11.05 -5.45 20.06
N GLU A 369 10.60 -6.45 20.81
CA GLU A 369 9.38 -6.35 21.63
C GLU A 369 9.60 -5.48 22.88
N PRO A 370 8.55 -4.81 23.40
CA PRO A 370 8.61 -4.17 24.72
C PRO A 370 9.10 -5.12 25.80
N LYS A 371 9.85 -4.59 26.78
CA LYS A 371 10.57 -5.40 27.78
C LYS A 371 9.68 -6.41 28.49
N GLU A 372 8.46 -6.00 28.87
CA GLU A 372 7.47 -6.86 29.52
C GLU A 372 6.99 -7.99 28.60
N ARG A 373 6.82 -7.75 27.30
CA ARG A 373 6.39 -8.75 26.33
C ARG A 373 7.51 -9.74 26.00
N ALA A 374 8.74 -9.26 25.84
CA ALA A 374 9.92 -10.10 25.70
C ALA A 374 10.12 -11.01 26.93
N ALA A 375 9.99 -10.45 28.14
CA ALA A 375 10.07 -11.19 29.40
C ALA A 375 8.97 -12.26 29.53
N ALA A 376 7.72 -11.90 29.20
CA ALA A 376 6.60 -12.83 29.20
C ALA A 376 6.82 -13.99 28.20
N PHE A 377 7.30 -13.70 26.99
CA PHE A 377 7.61 -14.71 25.99
C PHE A 377 8.71 -15.65 26.50
N ALA A 378 9.83 -15.09 26.98
CA ALA A 378 10.96 -15.86 27.48
C ALA A 378 10.58 -16.77 28.64
N LEU A 379 9.88 -16.25 29.66
CA LEU A 379 9.44 -17.05 30.80
C LEU A 379 8.45 -18.15 30.39
N ALA A 380 7.61 -17.91 29.38
CA ALA A 380 6.66 -18.89 28.90
C ALA A 380 7.30 -20.03 28.11
N THR A 381 8.32 -19.74 27.30
CA THR A 381 8.92 -20.70 26.36
C THR A 381 10.15 -21.40 26.90
N TYR A 382 10.89 -20.79 27.84
CA TYR A 382 12.15 -21.32 28.37
C TYR A 382 12.09 -22.77 28.87
N PRO A 383 11.04 -23.21 29.62
CA PRO A 383 10.94 -24.62 30.03
C PRO A 383 10.82 -25.60 28.84
N ALA A 384 10.12 -25.19 27.78
CA ALA A 384 9.99 -26.00 26.56
C ALA A 384 11.29 -25.98 25.73
N ALA A 385 11.99 -24.85 25.70
CA ALA A 385 13.29 -24.68 25.08
C ALA A 385 14.34 -25.64 25.66
N ILE A 386 14.52 -25.65 26.98
CA ILE A 386 15.46 -26.57 27.66
C ILE A 386 15.09 -28.03 27.43
N ALA A 387 13.79 -28.34 27.38
CA ALA A 387 13.30 -29.69 27.12
C ALA A 387 13.45 -30.14 25.65
N GLY A 388 14.07 -29.34 24.78
CA GLY A 388 14.24 -29.62 23.35
C GLY A 388 12.91 -29.71 22.59
N LYS A 389 11.86 -29.05 23.08
CA LYS A 389 10.51 -29.07 22.48
C LYS A 389 10.27 -27.90 21.53
N LEU A 390 11.22 -26.98 21.43
CA LEU A 390 11.18 -25.86 20.49
C LEU A 390 12.31 -26.03 19.48
N PRO A 391 12.05 -25.78 18.19
CA PRO A 391 13.07 -25.82 17.15
C PRO A 391 13.94 -24.56 17.21
N ILE A 392 14.82 -24.51 18.20
CA ILE A 392 15.81 -23.45 18.42
C ILE A 392 17.15 -24.06 18.84
N GLY A 393 18.23 -23.41 18.45
CA GLY A 393 19.60 -23.77 18.81
C GLY A 393 19.99 -23.32 20.21
N ALA A 394 21.23 -23.67 20.62
CA ALA A 394 21.74 -23.38 21.95
C ALA A 394 21.79 -21.88 22.28
N GLU A 395 22.04 -21.02 21.29
CA GLU A 395 22.06 -19.56 21.44
C GLU A 395 20.67 -19.03 21.81
N GLY A 396 19.63 -19.46 21.08
CA GLY A 396 18.25 -19.10 21.39
C GLY A 396 17.80 -19.59 22.78
N VAL A 397 18.20 -20.79 23.19
CA VAL A 397 17.92 -21.30 24.55
C VAL A 397 18.62 -20.43 25.61
N ASN A 398 19.87 -20.03 25.37
CA ASN A 398 20.64 -19.20 26.28
C ASN A 398 20.03 -17.79 26.43
N ASP A 399 19.61 -17.17 25.34
CA ASP A 399 19.01 -15.83 25.37
C ASP A 399 17.65 -15.82 26.07
N LEU A 400 16.81 -16.83 25.83
CA LEU A 400 15.58 -17.04 26.60
C LEU A 400 15.90 -17.25 28.08
N GLY A 401 16.92 -18.05 28.39
CA GLY A 401 17.35 -18.34 29.76
C GLY A 401 17.87 -17.12 30.50
N ARG A 402 18.65 -16.26 29.83
CA ARG A 402 19.19 -15.02 30.40
C ARG A 402 18.08 -14.09 30.88
N LEU A 403 16.99 -13.98 30.12
CA LEU A 403 15.85 -13.16 30.49
C LEU A 403 14.96 -13.87 31.52
N ALA A 404 14.66 -15.15 31.33
CA ALA A 404 13.84 -15.93 32.26
C ALA A 404 14.46 -16.06 33.65
N ALA A 405 15.79 -16.20 33.76
CA ALA A 405 16.50 -16.32 35.04
C ALA A 405 16.28 -15.11 35.96
N LYS A 406 16.21 -13.90 35.40
CA LYS A 406 15.91 -12.66 36.14
C LYS A 406 14.50 -12.64 36.73
N ILE A 407 13.60 -13.49 36.24
CA ILE A 407 12.19 -13.52 36.60
C ILE A 407 11.87 -14.74 37.49
N LEU A 408 12.66 -15.81 37.40
CA LEU A 408 12.45 -17.01 38.22
C LEU A 408 12.71 -16.75 39.71
N SER A 409 13.69 -15.90 40.03
CA SER A 409 13.95 -15.39 41.38
C SER A 409 13.93 -13.88 41.34
N VAL A 410 12.98 -13.27 42.06
CA VAL A 410 12.75 -11.83 42.04
C VAL A 410 12.80 -11.33 43.47
N ASP A 411 13.88 -10.64 43.80
CA ASP A 411 14.09 -9.94 45.07
C ASP A 411 14.43 -8.48 44.76
N GLY A 412 13.78 -7.55 45.45
CA GLY A 412 14.00 -6.12 45.24
C GLY A 412 13.07 -5.24 46.07
N GLU A 413 13.38 -3.95 46.09
CA GLU A 413 12.63 -2.93 46.84
C GLU A 413 11.84 -2.04 45.87
N ILE A 414 10.64 -1.65 46.28
CA ILE A 414 9.76 -0.74 45.52
C ILE A 414 9.62 0.55 46.32
N GLU A 415 9.99 1.67 45.73
CA GLU A 415 9.83 3.00 46.32
C GLU A 415 8.64 3.73 45.68
N TRP A 416 7.83 4.41 46.49
CA TRP A 416 6.78 5.30 46.00
C TRP A 416 6.62 6.50 46.92
N GLN A 417 6.02 7.57 46.38
CA GLN A 417 5.73 8.79 47.12
C GLN A 417 4.28 8.77 47.61
N GLU A 418 4.08 9.14 48.87
CA GLU A 418 2.76 9.34 49.46
C GLU A 418 2.38 10.83 49.37
N ARG A 419 1.09 11.13 49.20
CA ARG A 419 0.61 12.52 49.31
C ARG A 419 0.65 12.93 50.78
N LEU A 420 0.98 14.20 51.06
CA LEU A 420 1.09 14.76 52.43
C LEU A 420 -0.13 14.50 53.35
N ALA A 421 -1.31 14.25 52.78
CA ALA A 421 -2.56 13.99 53.51
C ALA A 421 -2.87 12.49 53.70
N LEU A 422 -2.01 11.58 53.23
CA LEU A 422 -2.19 10.13 53.30
C LEU A 422 -0.96 9.50 53.96
N GLU A 423 -1.17 8.50 54.80
CA GLU A 423 -0.11 7.71 55.44
C GLU A 423 -0.34 6.21 55.21
N LYS A 424 0.74 5.44 55.02
CA LYS A 424 0.71 3.96 54.85
C LYS A 424 -0.07 3.51 53.61
N THR A 425 0.05 4.27 52.52
CA THR A 425 -0.47 3.88 51.22
C THR A 425 0.35 2.73 50.64
N VAL A 426 -0.15 2.11 49.57
CA VAL A 426 0.58 1.07 48.84
C VAL A 426 0.88 1.62 47.47
N ALA A 427 2.04 1.26 46.90
CA ALA A 427 2.42 1.63 45.55
C ALA A 427 1.23 1.49 44.56
N PRO A 428 0.86 2.55 43.81
CA PRO A 428 -0.31 2.52 42.94
C PRO A 428 -0.27 1.39 41.91
N GLU A 429 0.89 1.15 41.29
CA GLU A 429 1.10 0.06 40.33
C GLU A 429 0.97 -1.33 40.97
N TYR A 430 1.46 -1.49 42.21
CA TYR A 430 1.26 -2.72 42.96
C TYR A 430 -0.22 -3.00 43.21
N THR A 431 -1.01 -1.97 43.53
CA THR A 431 -2.46 -2.12 43.77
C THR A 431 -3.19 -2.59 42.50
N ARG A 432 -2.83 -2.05 41.34
CA ARG A 432 -3.37 -2.47 40.02
C ARG A 432 -3.08 -3.94 39.75
N ILE A 433 -1.84 -4.37 39.98
CA ILE A 433 -1.38 -5.76 39.78
C ILE A 433 -2.00 -6.72 40.80
N ALA A 434 -2.03 -6.34 42.09
CA ALA A 434 -2.57 -7.16 43.17
C ALA A 434 -4.04 -7.53 42.93
N THR A 435 -4.81 -6.65 42.30
CA THR A 435 -6.20 -6.90 41.90
C THR A 435 -6.31 -8.05 40.88
N VAL A 436 -5.33 -8.18 39.98
CA VAL A 436 -5.24 -9.31 39.04
C VAL A 436 -4.81 -10.57 39.76
N LEU A 437 -3.74 -10.51 40.55
CA LEU A 437 -3.16 -11.67 41.26
C LEU A 437 -4.16 -12.32 42.21
N LYS A 438 -4.98 -11.55 42.94
CA LYS A 438 -6.01 -12.08 43.86
C LYS A 438 -7.00 -13.06 43.20
N ARG A 439 -7.18 -12.99 41.87
CA ARG A 439 -8.10 -13.85 41.11
C ARG A 439 -7.46 -15.14 40.60
N LEU A 440 -6.15 -15.29 40.74
CA LEU A 440 -5.38 -16.43 40.23
C LEU A 440 -5.08 -17.42 41.37
N LYS A 441 -4.85 -18.69 41.03
CA LYS A 441 -4.50 -19.75 41.98
C LYS A 441 -3.45 -20.70 41.41
N GLY A 442 -2.74 -21.39 42.31
CA GLY A 442 -1.77 -22.44 41.96
C GLY A 442 -0.63 -21.94 41.07
N ALA A 443 -0.13 -22.81 40.18
CA ALA A 443 1.03 -22.51 39.34
C ALA A 443 0.84 -21.29 38.40
N ARG A 444 -0.42 -20.94 38.06
CA ARG A 444 -0.71 -19.72 37.28
C ARG A 444 -0.47 -18.46 38.12
N LEU A 445 -0.85 -18.47 39.40
CA LEU A 445 -0.60 -17.36 40.32
C LEU A 445 0.89 -17.13 40.52
N GLU A 446 1.66 -18.20 40.76
CA GLU A 446 3.10 -18.09 41.05
C GLU A 446 3.86 -17.47 39.87
N ARG A 447 3.64 -17.96 38.65
CA ARG A 447 4.30 -17.38 37.46
C ARG A 447 3.85 -15.95 37.17
N ALA A 448 2.56 -15.65 37.33
CA ALA A 448 2.07 -14.29 37.16
C ALA A 448 2.70 -13.35 38.20
N ARG A 449 2.83 -13.79 39.45
CA ARG A 449 3.47 -13.04 40.52
C ARG A 449 4.93 -12.73 40.20
N GLN A 450 5.71 -13.74 39.79
CA GLN A 450 7.09 -13.59 39.36
C GLN A 450 7.25 -12.53 38.27
N LEU A 451 6.48 -12.66 37.18
CA LEU A 451 6.54 -11.73 36.05
C LEU A 451 6.15 -10.31 36.45
N PHE A 452 5.06 -10.13 37.20
CA PHE A 452 4.60 -8.81 37.61
C PHE A 452 5.52 -8.15 38.64
N TYR A 453 6.08 -8.91 39.58
CA TYR A 453 7.03 -8.36 40.56
C TYR A 453 8.33 -7.93 39.88
N TRP A 454 8.79 -8.70 38.89
CA TRP A 454 9.92 -8.30 38.06
C TRP A 454 9.62 -6.99 37.32
N CYS A 455 8.44 -6.84 36.71
CA CYS A 455 8.06 -5.58 36.06
C CYS A 455 8.05 -4.39 37.05
N LEU A 456 7.58 -4.59 38.29
CA LEU A 456 7.56 -3.56 39.31
C LEU A 456 8.96 -3.10 39.71
N ILE A 457 9.88 -4.03 39.94
CA ILE A 457 11.27 -3.74 40.33
C ILE A 457 12.03 -3.04 39.20
N GLU A 458 11.83 -3.49 37.95
CA GLU A 458 12.44 -2.88 36.76
C GLU A 458 11.76 -1.58 36.32
N LYS A 459 10.76 -1.11 37.08
CA LYS A 459 9.96 0.10 36.79
C LYS A 459 9.31 0.07 35.40
N ILE A 460 8.91 -1.13 34.94
CA ILE A 460 8.22 -1.34 33.67
C ILE A 460 6.72 -1.21 33.89
N SER A 461 6.11 -0.22 33.24
CA SER A 461 4.68 0.02 33.33
C SER A 461 3.90 -0.97 32.47
N VAL A 462 2.97 -1.71 33.08
CA VAL A 462 2.05 -2.59 32.35
C VAL A 462 0.71 -1.87 32.17
N GLU A 463 0.41 -1.48 30.94
CA GLU A 463 -0.76 -0.66 30.63
C GLU A 463 -2.08 -1.36 31.00
N ILE A 464 -2.24 -2.64 30.63
CA ILE A 464 -3.46 -3.43 30.89
C ILE A 464 -3.09 -4.76 31.58
N PRO A 465 -2.86 -4.79 32.91
CA PRO A 465 -2.37 -5.97 33.62
C PRO A 465 -3.21 -7.23 33.43
N LYS A 466 -4.54 -7.11 33.40
CA LYS A 466 -5.44 -8.26 33.19
C LYS A 466 -5.27 -8.91 31.81
N LYS A 467 -5.12 -8.09 30.75
CA LYS A 467 -4.92 -8.58 29.38
C LYS A 467 -3.55 -9.21 29.26
N PHE A 468 -2.52 -8.53 29.77
CA PHE A 468 -1.14 -9.01 29.77
C PHE A 468 -0.99 -10.37 30.47
N GLU A 469 -1.58 -10.55 31.65
CA GLU A 469 -1.58 -11.84 32.35
C GLU A 469 -2.27 -12.95 31.55
N SER A 470 -3.42 -12.64 30.94
CA SER A 470 -4.16 -13.59 30.11
C SER A 470 -3.33 -14.03 28.90
N ASP A 471 -2.67 -13.09 28.22
CA ASP A 471 -1.81 -13.34 27.06
C ASP A 471 -0.57 -14.17 27.44
N PHE A 472 0.07 -13.85 28.57
CA PHE A 472 1.17 -14.62 29.14
C PHE A 472 0.74 -16.07 29.45
N ASN A 473 -0.36 -16.26 30.17
CA ASN A 473 -0.85 -17.60 30.51
C ASN A 473 -1.28 -18.40 29.26
N ALA A 474 -1.83 -17.74 28.25
CA ALA A 474 -2.10 -18.38 26.95
C ALA A 474 -0.80 -18.84 26.26
N SER A 475 0.27 -18.07 26.40
CA SER A 475 1.60 -18.41 25.87
C SER A 475 2.22 -19.61 26.60
N VAL A 476 2.11 -19.66 27.94
CA VAL A 476 2.55 -20.83 28.72
C VAL A 476 1.80 -22.10 28.29
N ARG A 477 0.48 -22.01 28.09
CA ARG A 477 -0.33 -23.14 27.58
C ARG A 477 0.09 -23.54 26.17
N ALA A 478 0.40 -22.55 25.32
CA ALA A 478 0.90 -22.79 23.98
C ALA A 478 2.27 -23.45 24.00
N ALA A 479 3.16 -23.16 24.95
CA ALA A 479 4.46 -23.82 25.06
C ALA A 479 4.35 -25.25 25.65
N GLY A 480 3.39 -25.46 26.55
CA GLY A 480 3.24 -26.72 27.30
C GLY A 480 2.48 -27.83 26.57
N LYS A 481 1.67 -27.52 25.54
CA LYS A 481 0.98 -28.55 24.75
C LYS A 481 1.97 -29.31 23.85
N ARG A 482 1.79 -30.62 23.72
CA ARG A 482 2.33 -31.45 22.64
C ARG A 482 1.14 -31.97 21.86
#